data_AF-A0A2D8Y4U9-F1
#
_entry.id   AF-A0A2D8Y4U9-F1
#
_cell.length_a   1.000
_cell.length_b   1.000
_cell.length_c   1.000
_cell.angle_alpha   90.00
_cell.angle_beta   90.00
_cell.angle_gamma   90.00
#
_symmetry.space_group_name_H-M   'P 1'
#
loop_
_entity.id
_entity.type
_entity.pdbx_description
1 polymer ?
#
loop_
_entity_poly.entity_id
_entity_poly.type
_entity_poly.pdbx_seq_one_letter_code
_entity_poly.pdbx_strand_id
1 'polypeptide(L)'
;MKKTLTAIFIASLIFGCSNDEDSPKPISTSINKIMTLGASRVEGSRPDYESFRYSLWKNLIENNWTFDFIGTQSDEASYPSFNGYDFDIDHEGRGGWTSGQ
;
A
#
# COMPACT_ATOMS: atom_id res chain seq x y z
N MET A 1 17.01 -52.06 0.60
CA MET A 1 15.97 -51.46 -0.26
C MET A 1 15.24 -50.30 0.40
N LYS A 2 14.75 -50.41 1.65
CA LYS A 2 14.07 -49.29 2.34
C LYS A 2 14.95 -48.05 2.54
N LYS A 3 16.21 -48.23 2.99
CA LYS A 3 17.17 -47.12 3.20
C LYS A 3 17.59 -46.42 1.89
N THR A 4 17.67 -47.18 0.79
CA THR A 4 17.96 -46.64 -0.55
C THR A 4 16.76 -45.89 -1.14
N LEU A 5 15.53 -46.33 -0.84
CA LEU A 5 14.30 -45.64 -1.25
C LEU A 5 14.10 -44.32 -0.49
N THR A 6 14.46 -44.28 0.79
CA THR A 6 14.43 -43.04 1.61
C THR A 6 15.44 -42.00 1.12
N ALA A 7 16.62 -42.42 0.64
CA ALA A 7 17.64 -41.50 0.12
C ALA A 7 17.21 -40.82 -1.20
N ILE A 8 16.47 -41.51 -2.07
CA ILE A 8 16.00 -40.98 -3.36
C ILE A 8 14.90 -39.92 -3.14
N PHE A 9 14.03 -40.11 -2.15
CA PHE A 9 12.96 -39.16 -1.82
C PHE A 9 13.48 -37.82 -1.26
N ILE A 10 14.63 -37.83 -0.57
CA ILE A 10 15.29 -36.62 -0.06
C ILE A 10 15.99 -35.87 -1.20
N ALA A 11 16.55 -36.57 -2.18
CA ALA A 11 17.22 -35.96 -3.33
C ALA A 11 16.25 -35.24 -4.29
N SER A 12 14.97 -35.63 -4.34
CA SER A 12 13.95 -34.97 -5.15
C SER A 12 13.45 -33.63 -4.58
N LEU A 13 13.71 -33.33 -3.30
CA LEU A 13 13.28 -32.07 -2.66
C LEU A 13 14.22 -30.89 -2.93
N ILE A 14 15.45 -31.15 -3.40
CA ILE A 14 16.48 -30.12 -3.65
C ILE A 14 16.59 -29.65 -5.10
N PHE A 15 15.85 -30.28 -6.04
CA PHE A 15 15.83 -29.88 -7.46
C PHE A 15 14.53 -29.19 -7.90
N GLY A 16 13.64 -28.83 -6.97
CA GLY A 16 12.32 -28.28 -7.25
C GLY A 16 12.24 -26.77 -7.53
N CYS A 17 13.34 -26.01 -7.38
CA CYS A 17 13.36 -24.60 -7.73
C CYS A 17 14.13 -24.38 -9.04
N SER A 18 13.42 -24.46 -10.16
CA SER A 18 13.82 -23.74 -11.37
C SER A 18 13.52 -22.27 -11.14
N ASN A 19 14.55 -21.50 -10.78
CA ASN A 19 14.45 -20.05 -10.73
C ASN A 19 14.40 -19.58 -12.19
N ASP A 20 13.22 -19.20 -12.67
CA ASP A 20 13.12 -18.28 -13.79
C ASP A 20 13.98 -17.07 -13.40
N GLU A 21 14.95 -16.69 -14.23
CA GLU A 21 15.86 -15.60 -13.91
C GLU A 21 15.07 -14.30 -13.71
N ASP A 22 14.82 -14.00 -12.44
CA ASP A 22 14.18 -12.79 -11.94
C ASP A 22 15.25 -11.67 -11.99
N SER A 23 15.69 -11.33 -13.20
CA SER A 23 16.52 -10.14 -13.37
C SER A 23 15.75 -8.96 -12.75
N PRO A 24 16.36 -8.17 -11.83
CA PRO A 24 15.62 -7.13 -11.13
C PRO A 24 14.99 -6.20 -12.15
N LYS A 25 13.66 -6.09 -12.12
CA LYS A 25 12.98 -5.09 -12.96
C LYS A 25 13.58 -3.72 -12.63
N PRO A 26 13.83 -2.87 -13.63
CA PRO A 26 14.39 -1.55 -13.37
C PRO A 26 13.52 -0.81 -12.36
N ILE A 27 14.14 -0.33 -11.29
CA ILE A 27 13.46 0.42 -10.24
C ILE A 27 13.02 1.76 -10.85
N SER A 28 11.72 2.06 -10.75
CA SER A 28 11.20 3.36 -11.20
C SER A 28 11.85 4.49 -10.39
N THR A 29 12.25 5.57 -11.08
CA THR A 29 12.75 6.80 -10.44
C THR A 29 11.65 7.82 -10.19
N SER A 30 10.41 7.54 -10.61
CA SER A 30 9.26 8.41 -10.33
C SER A 30 8.81 8.29 -8.89
N ILE A 31 8.32 9.40 -8.31
CA ILE A 31 7.62 9.37 -7.02
C ILE A 31 6.39 8.45 -7.14
N ASN A 32 6.14 7.66 -6.10
CA ASN A 32 4.93 6.86 -6.01
C ASN A 32 3.73 7.75 -5.74
N LYS A 33 2.81 7.83 -6.70
CA LYS A 33 1.54 8.53 -6.52
C LYS A 33 0.47 7.56 -6.07
N ILE A 34 -0.24 7.89 -5.00
CA ILE A 34 -1.25 7.02 -4.41
C ILE A 34 -2.60 7.76 -4.46
N MET A 35 -3.51 7.27 -5.30
CA MET A 35 -4.89 7.76 -5.33
C MET A 35 -5.74 6.93 -4.38
N THR A 36 -6.19 7.54 -3.29
CA THR A 36 -7.14 6.89 -2.38
C THR A 36 -8.55 7.09 -2.93
N LEU A 37 -9.09 6.07 -3.62
CA LEU A 37 -10.38 6.11 -4.29
C LEU A 37 -11.47 5.41 -3.48
N GLY A 38 -12.63 6.06 -3.33
CA GLY A 38 -13.81 5.39 -2.81
C GLY A 38 -14.96 6.35 -2.46
N ALA A 39 -15.90 5.84 -1.65
CA ALA A 39 -17.04 6.63 -1.21
C ALA A 39 -16.76 7.34 0.13
N SER A 40 -17.78 7.46 0.98
CA SER A 40 -17.70 8.15 2.28
C SER A 40 -16.62 7.62 3.23
N ARG A 41 -16.25 6.33 3.15
CA ARG A 41 -15.18 5.74 3.99
C ARG A 41 -13.78 6.24 3.62
N VAL A 42 -13.60 6.67 2.38
CA VAL A 42 -12.36 7.31 1.92
C VAL A 42 -12.42 8.80 2.19
N GLU A 43 -13.53 9.45 1.83
CA GLU A 43 -13.78 10.86 2.10
C GLU A 43 -13.54 11.20 3.58
N GLY A 44 -14.13 10.44 4.50
CA GLY A 44 -14.09 10.74 5.92
C GLY A 44 -15.01 11.91 6.28
N SER A 45 -15.18 12.13 7.58
CA SER A 45 -15.99 13.21 8.11
C SER A 45 -15.56 13.46 9.56
N ARG A 46 -14.29 13.88 9.76
CA ARG A 46 -13.82 14.21 11.11
C ARG A 46 -14.68 15.35 11.69
N PRO A 47 -14.98 15.30 13.00
CA PRO A 47 -14.48 14.34 13.99
C PRO A 47 -15.29 13.03 14.07
N ASP A 48 -16.42 12.94 13.38
CA ASP A 48 -17.38 11.84 13.55
C ASP A 48 -16.90 10.52 12.92
N TYR A 49 -16.24 10.61 11.76
CA TYR A 49 -15.76 9.44 11.02
C TYR A 49 -14.35 9.65 10.49
N GLU A 50 -13.42 8.84 11.01
CA GLU A 50 -12.03 8.83 10.57
C GLU A 50 -11.85 8.05 9.27
N SER A 51 -11.16 8.65 8.30
CA SER A 51 -10.66 7.91 7.14
C SER A 51 -9.38 7.17 7.49
N PHE A 52 -9.13 6.01 6.86
CA PHE A 52 -7.85 5.30 7.07
C PHE A 52 -6.64 6.09 6.56
N ARG A 53 -6.87 7.11 5.70
CA ARG A 53 -5.84 7.88 5.00
C ARG A 53 -4.79 8.47 5.95
N TYR A 54 -5.21 9.08 7.05
CA TYR A 54 -4.28 9.68 8.01
C TYR A 54 -3.38 8.64 8.69
N SER A 55 -3.95 7.47 9.03
CA SER A 55 -3.16 6.36 9.59
C SER A 55 -2.16 5.82 8.56
N LEU A 56 -2.60 5.63 7.32
CA LEU A 56 -1.73 5.17 6.22
C LEU A 56 -0.58 6.15 5.96
N TRP A 57 -0.88 7.45 5.86
CA TRP A 57 0.13 8.49 5.67
C TRP A 57 1.19 8.47 6.78
N LYS A 58 0.79 8.37 8.06
CA LYS A 58 1.75 8.25 9.16
C LYS A 58 2.66 7.02 9.03
N ASN A 59 2.10 5.86 8.67
CA ASN A 59 2.89 4.64 8.46
C ASN A 59 3.91 4.81 7.33
N LEU A 60 3.53 5.48 6.23
CA LEU A 60 4.43 5.75 5.12
C LEU A 60 5.56 6.71 5.50
N ILE A 61 5.24 7.78 6.24
CA ILE A 61 6.23 8.74 6.77
C ILE A 61 7.19 8.04 7.75
N GLU A 62 6.67 7.24 8.70
CA GLU A 62 7.47 6.51 9.68
C GLU A 62 8.47 5.53 9.04
N ASN A 63 8.12 4.98 7.87
CA ASN A 63 8.96 4.05 7.13
C ASN A 63 9.79 4.72 6.02
N ASN A 64 9.91 6.06 6.02
CA ASN A 64 10.71 6.85 5.08
C ASN A 64 10.35 6.62 3.60
N TRP A 65 9.07 6.41 3.30
CA TRP A 65 8.61 6.32 1.90
C TRP A 65 8.51 7.71 1.28
N THR A 66 8.95 7.84 0.03
CA THR A 66 8.68 9.02 -0.80
C THR A 66 7.42 8.76 -1.63
N PHE A 67 6.36 9.53 -1.37
CA PHE A 67 5.06 9.39 -2.01
C PHE A 67 4.33 10.74 -2.09
N ASP A 68 3.22 10.73 -2.84
CA ASP A 68 2.31 11.85 -3.05
C ASP A 68 0.88 11.30 -3.06
N PHE A 69 0.04 11.70 -2.12
CA PHE A 69 -1.39 11.40 -2.23
C PHE A 69 -1.99 12.31 -3.29
N ILE A 70 -2.80 11.71 -4.17
CA ILE A 70 -3.40 12.44 -5.27
C ILE A 70 -4.90 12.20 -5.32
N GLY A 71 -5.59 13.18 -5.88
CA GLY A 71 -7.02 13.13 -6.15
C GLY A 71 -7.52 14.52 -6.48
N THR A 72 -8.81 14.62 -6.75
CA THR A 72 -9.47 15.89 -7.06
C THR A 72 -10.22 16.47 -5.85
N GLN A 73 -10.23 15.76 -4.72
CA GLN A 73 -10.79 16.21 -3.45
C GLN A 73 -9.65 16.41 -2.43
N SER A 74 -9.88 17.31 -1.48
CA SER A 74 -8.99 17.53 -0.34
C SER A 74 -9.82 17.54 0.93
N ASP A 75 -9.27 17.01 2.02
CA ASP A 75 -9.94 16.99 3.32
C ASP A 75 -9.90 18.36 4.00
N GLU A 76 -11.06 18.86 4.43
CA GLU A 76 -11.19 20.18 5.07
C GLU A 76 -10.92 20.16 6.59
N ALA A 77 -10.75 18.97 7.19
CA ALA A 77 -10.51 18.85 8.61
C ALA A 77 -9.06 19.18 8.99
N SER A 78 -8.87 19.56 10.26
CA SER A 78 -7.53 19.78 10.83
C SER A 78 -6.96 18.47 11.39
N TYR A 79 -5.69 18.21 11.07
CA TYR A 79 -4.94 17.05 11.52
C TYR A 79 -3.68 17.48 12.27
N PRO A 80 -3.29 16.78 13.35
CA PRO A 80 -2.00 17.01 13.97
C PRO A 80 -0.85 16.71 13.00
N SER A 81 0.20 17.52 13.02
CA SER A 81 1.45 17.18 12.33
C SER A 81 2.07 15.90 12.95
N PHE A 82 2.81 15.15 12.14
CA PHE A 82 3.51 13.92 12.57
C PHE A 82 4.95 13.94 12.06
N ASN A 83 5.92 13.75 12.95
CA ASN A 83 7.36 13.84 12.64
C ASN A 83 7.78 15.13 11.93
N GLY A 84 7.06 16.24 12.17
CA GLY A 84 7.33 17.54 11.54
C GLY A 84 6.73 17.73 10.15
N TYR A 85 5.93 16.76 9.67
CA TYR A 85 5.20 16.85 8.42
C TYR A 85 3.72 17.08 8.67
N ASP A 86 3.07 17.81 7.77
CA ASP A 86 1.62 17.98 7.74
C ASP A 86 0.98 16.89 6.88
N PHE A 87 -0.23 16.48 7.26
CA PHE A 87 -0.96 15.44 6.54
C PHE A 87 -1.21 15.87 5.09
N ASP A 88 -0.89 14.98 4.16
CA ASP A 88 -1.28 15.12 2.77
C ASP A 88 -2.79 14.81 2.63
N ILE A 89 -3.57 15.87 2.46
CA ILE A 89 -5.03 15.82 2.56
C ILE A 89 -5.71 15.37 1.27
N ASP A 90 -4.99 15.17 0.17
CA ASP A 90 -5.58 14.89 -1.14
C ASP A 90 -6.13 13.46 -1.23
N HIS A 91 -7.30 13.31 -1.87
CA HIS A 91 -7.97 12.02 -2.04
C HIS A 91 -9.00 12.04 -3.20
N GLU A 92 -9.50 10.87 -3.56
CA GLU A 92 -10.61 10.70 -4.52
C GLU A 92 -11.79 9.99 -3.81
N GLY A 93 -12.15 10.52 -2.64
CA GLY A 93 -13.23 10.02 -1.81
C GLY A 93 -14.48 10.88 -1.98
N ARG A 94 -15.63 10.28 -2.28
CA ARG A 94 -16.87 11.02 -2.54
C ARG A 94 -18.08 10.39 -1.86
N GLY A 95 -18.62 11.07 -0.85
CA GLY A 95 -19.77 10.61 -0.09
C GLY A 95 -20.98 10.31 -0.97
N GLY A 96 -21.63 9.17 -0.73
CA GLY A 96 -22.81 8.75 -1.48
C GLY A 96 -22.55 8.20 -2.89
N TRP A 97 -21.30 8.19 -3.35
CA TRP A 97 -20.95 7.56 -4.62
C TRP A 97 -20.95 6.03 -4.49
N THR A 98 -21.17 5.38 -5.64
CA THR A 98 -21.11 3.94 -5.84
C THR A 98 -19.96 3.64 -6.82
N SER A 99 -19.76 2.37 -7.15
CA SER A 99 -18.79 1.99 -8.18
C SER A 99 -19.27 2.26 -9.62
N GLY A 100 -20.50 2.73 -9.79
CA GLY A 100 -21.10 3.02 -11.11
C GLY A 100 -20.89 4.46 -11.60
N GLN A 101 -20.18 5.28 -10.84
CA GLN A 101 -19.77 6.62 -11.22
C GLN A 101 -18.56 6.61 -12.15
#